data_AF-A0A7W0L2D2-F1
#
_entry.id   AF-A0A7W0L2D2-F1
#
_cell.length_a   1.000
_cell.length_b   1.000
_cell.length_c   1.000
_cell.angle_alpha   90.00
_cell.angle_beta   90.00
_cell.angle_gamma   90.00
#
_symmetry.space_group_name_H-M   'P 1'
#
loop_
_entity.id
_entity.type
_entity.pdbx_description
1 polymer ?
#
loop_
_entity_poly.entity_id
_entity_poly.type
_entity_poly.pdbx_seq_one_letter_code
_entity_poly.pdbx_strand_id
1 'polypeptide(L)'
;MVFGSRTCPITESAAPQLKALHERYGNRIRFVMINIREAHPGELITQPRTSVDKMEHARELQRHHSLPFEVAVDDLDGTLHRAFSPKPNSAYLIDPNGTILFRAHWANDRRSLEPALIAAAEGRMPKRGRSRAMVRPLMKAVGHLPAVVHDAGPKAGRDVWRAALPLAVLARLSRLFRSLPIDTRGWAAAALLGLLSVVVVLASVTAVT
;
A
#
# COMPACT_ATOMS: atom_id res chain seq x y z
N MET A 1 2.81 11.10 -9.24
CA MET A 1 1.46 10.98 -8.63
C MET A 1 1.28 9.61 -7.99
N VAL A 2 0.78 9.55 -6.76
CA VAL A 2 0.50 8.30 -6.03
C VAL A 2 -0.90 8.38 -5.44
N PHE A 3 -1.72 7.35 -5.58
CA PHE A 3 -3.03 7.28 -4.91
C PHE A 3 -2.87 6.66 -3.51
N GLY A 4 -3.67 7.06 -2.53
CA GLY A 4 -3.61 6.46 -1.20
C GLY A 4 -4.75 6.85 -0.27
N SER A 5 -4.92 6.07 0.79
CA SER A 5 -5.91 6.30 1.85
C SER A 5 -5.35 5.82 3.19
N ARG A 6 -5.93 6.30 4.31
CA ARG A 6 -5.47 5.95 5.67
C ARG A 6 -5.66 4.47 5.98
N THR A 7 -6.75 3.90 5.49
CA THR A 7 -7.13 2.49 5.73
C THR A 7 -6.49 1.49 4.76
N CYS A 8 -5.45 1.87 4.03
CA CYS A 8 -4.80 0.99 3.05
C CYS A 8 -3.40 0.53 3.54
N PRO A 9 -3.18 -0.78 3.79
CA PRO A 9 -1.89 -1.27 4.26
C PRO A 9 -0.76 -1.10 3.24
N ILE A 10 -1.09 -1.03 1.94
CA ILE A 10 -0.11 -0.73 0.91
C ILE A 10 0.35 0.73 1.04
N THR A 11 -0.57 1.68 1.25
CA THR A 11 -0.25 3.10 1.50
C THR A 11 0.65 3.25 2.73
N GLU A 12 0.28 2.59 3.83
CA GLU A 12 1.07 2.56 5.07
C GLU A 12 2.51 2.08 4.80
N SER A 13 2.65 0.94 4.09
CA SER A 13 3.97 0.40 3.74
C SER A 13 4.74 1.21 2.67
N ALA A 14 4.06 2.06 1.90
CA ALA A 14 4.64 2.90 0.85
C ALA A 14 5.19 4.21 1.42
N ALA A 15 4.57 4.77 2.48
CA ALA A 15 4.90 6.10 2.97
C ALA A 15 6.41 6.30 3.29
N PRO A 16 7.09 5.42 4.05
CA PRO A 16 8.50 5.62 4.38
C PRO A 16 9.41 5.68 3.14
N GLN A 17 9.17 4.81 2.15
CA GLN A 17 9.97 4.80 0.93
C GLN A 17 9.65 5.97 0.01
N LEU A 18 8.40 6.44 -0.03
CA LEU A 18 8.04 7.63 -0.80
C LEU A 18 8.72 8.87 -0.24
N LYS A 19 8.82 9.00 1.10
CA LYS A 19 9.61 10.05 1.74
C LYS A 19 11.08 9.99 1.35
N ALA A 20 11.69 8.80 1.43
CA ALA A 20 13.08 8.60 1.04
C ALA A 20 13.34 8.81 -0.47
N LEU A 21 12.34 8.63 -1.34
CA LEU A 21 12.44 8.96 -2.77
C LEU A 21 12.26 10.46 -2.99
N HIS A 22 11.32 11.09 -2.28
CA HIS A 22 11.13 12.54 -2.33
C HIS A 22 12.39 13.29 -1.89
N GLU A 23 13.05 12.87 -0.81
CA GLU A 23 14.31 13.47 -0.37
C GLU A 23 15.39 13.49 -1.47
N ARG A 24 15.43 12.44 -2.31
CA ARG A 24 16.44 12.30 -3.37
C ARG A 24 16.07 12.90 -4.71
N TYR A 25 14.78 12.96 -5.02
CA TYR A 25 14.29 13.35 -6.35
C TYR A 25 13.34 14.55 -6.33
N GLY A 26 12.90 15.03 -5.16
CA GLY A 26 11.88 16.06 -4.98
C GLY A 26 12.25 17.41 -5.62
N ASN A 27 13.54 17.74 -5.71
CA ASN A 27 14.02 18.95 -6.38
C ASN A 27 13.92 18.90 -7.91
N ARG A 28 13.71 17.70 -8.49
CA ARG A 28 13.63 17.47 -9.94
C ARG A 28 12.28 16.92 -10.38
N ILE A 29 11.58 16.24 -9.49
CA ILE A 29 10.33 15.54 -9.75
C ILE A 29 9.35 15.93 -8.64
N ARG A 30 8.20 16.48 -9.01
CA ARG A 30 7.13 16.80 -8.07
C ARG A 30 6.45 15.51 -7.59
N PHE A 31 6.36 15.35 -6.27
CA PHE A 31 5.59 14.27 -5.64
C PHE A 31 4.23 14.82 -5.21
N VAL A 32 3.19 14.04 -5.50
CA VAL A 32 1.81 14.34 -5.09
C VAL A 32 1.17 13.02 -4.66
N MET A 33 0.69 12.97 -3.43
CA MET A 33 -0.26 11.95 -2.96
C MET A 33 -1.67 12.43 -3.26
N ILE A 34 -2.50 11.58 -3.85
CA ILE A 34 -3.93 11.84 -4.04
C ILE A 34 -4.67 11.04 -2.97
N ASN A 35 -5.30 11.74 -2.02
CA ASN A 35 -6.18 11.11 -1.04
C ASN A 35 -7.45 10.62 -1.76
N ILE A 36 -7.62 9.31 -1.83
CA ILE A 36 -8.76 8.66 -2.48
C ILE A 36 -9.76 8.14 -1.44
N ARG A 37 -10.80 7.43 -1.90
CA ARG A 37 -11.71 6.74 -0.99
C ARG A 37 -10.96 5.79 -0.06
N GLU A 38 -11.44 5.65 1.16
CA GLU A 38 -10.89 4.70 2.10
C GLU A 38 -10.98 3.27 1.54
N ALA A 39 -9.85 2.57 1.49
CA ALA A 39 -9.77 1.22 0.94
C ALA A 39 -10.48 0.20 1.83
N HIS A 40 -10.34 0.35 3.15
CA HIS A 40 -10.91 -0.54 4.16
C HIS A 40 -11.54 0.29 5.29
N PRO A 41 -12.61 1.06 5.00
CA PRO A 41 -13.24 1.90 6.00
C PRO A 41 -13.76 1.06 7.16
N GLY A 42 -13.50 1.51 8.38
CA GLY A 42 -14.05 0.93 9.60
C GLY A 42 -15.04 1.88 10.27
N GLU A 43 -15.32 1.63 11.54
CA GLU A 43 -16.18 2.49 12.36
C GLU A 43 -15.46 3.74 12.89
N LEU A 44 -14.11 3.70 12.98
CA LEU A 44 -13.30 4.84 13.45
C LEU A 44 -12.77 5.69 12.30
N ILE A 45 -12.45 5.07 11.16
CA ILE A 45 -12.10 5.76 9.92
C ILE A 45 -13.12 5.36 8.85
N THR A 46 -14.18 6.17 8.75
CA THR A 46 -15.31 5.90 7.84
C THR A 46 -15.04 6.43 6.43
N GLN A 47 -15.94 6.21 5.47
CA GLN A 47 -15.86 6.96 4.20
C GLN A 47 -16.34 8.40 4.44
N PRO A 48 -15.61 9.41 3.91
CA PRO A 48 -16.07 10.80 3.98
C PRO A 48 -17.40 10.95 3.24
N ARG A 49 -18.29 11.79 3.79
CA ARG A 49 -19.64 12.02 3.24
C ARG A 49 -19.80 13.41 2.63
N THR A 50 -18.94 14.34 3.02
CA THR A 50 -18.91 15.71 2.50
C THR A 50 -17.52 16.07 2.00
N SER A 51 -17.44 17.09 1.14
CA SER A 51 -16.14 17.61 0.66
C SER A 51 -15.25 18.13 1.81
N VAL A 52 -15.88 18.64 2.89
CA VAL A 52 -15.18 19.06 4.11
C VAL A 52 -14.55 17.86 4.82
N ASP A 53 -15.31 16.78 5.03
CA ASP A 53 -14.75 15.53 5.60
C ASP A 53 -13.63 14.99 4.70
N LYS A 54 -13.84 15.04 3.40
CA LYS A 54 -12.87 14.54 2.41
C LYS A 54 -11.55 15.33 2.47
N MET A 55 -11.61 16.64 2.67
CA MET A 55 -10.43 17.47 2.91
C MET A 55 -9.75 17.10 4.24
N GLU A 56 -10.52 16.85 5.30
CA GLU A 56 -9.94 16.47 6.59
C GLU A 56 -9.26 15.10 6.54
N HIS A 57 -9.82 14.13 5.82
CA HIS A 57 -9.18 12.85 5.53
C HIS A 57 -7.84 13.02 4.82
N ALA A 58 -7.73 13.95 3.87
CA ALA A 58 -6.48 14.23 3.18
C ALA A 58 -5.44 14.86 4.10
N ARG A 59 -5.84 15.79 4.97
CA ARG A 59 -4.96 16.39 5.99
C ARG A 59 -4.50 15.34 7.00
N GLU A 60 -5.40 14.47 7.45
CA GLU A 60 -5.06 13.38 8.35
C GLU A 60 -4.08 12.38 7.69
N LEU A 61 -4.29 12.04 6.42
CA LEU A 61 -3.32 11.25 5.65
C LEU A 61 -1.95 11.92 5.60
N GLN A 62 -1.90 13.23 5.40
CA GLN A 62 -0.65 13.99 5.40
C GLN A 62 0.03 13.98 6.77
N ARG A 63 -0.71 14.27 7.84
CA ARG A 63 -0.20 14.35 9.23
C ARG A 63 0.29 12.99 9.72
N HIS A 64 -0.54 11.95 9.60
CA HIS A 64 -0.23 10.60 10.09
C HIS A 64 1.09 10.08 9.52
N HIS A 65 1.32 10.25 8.23
CA HIS A 65 2.57 9.80 7.59
C HIS A 65 3.70 10.84 7.62
N SER A 66 3.39 12.07 8.06
CA SER A 66 4.26 13.24 7.99
C SER A 66 4.84 13.40 6.57
N LEU A 67 3.96 13.43 5.56
CA LEU A 67 4.38 13.51 4.16
C LEU A 67 4.98 14.90 3.87
N PRO A 68 6.25 14.98 3.40
CA PRO A 68 6.93 16.24 3.12
C PRO A 68 6.56 16.84 1.76
N PHE A 69 5.52 16.31 1.11
CA PHE A 69 5.06 16.72 -0.21
C PHE A 69 3.54 16.82 -0.23
N GLU A 70 3.01 17.36 -1.32
CA GLU A 70 1.59 17.69 -1.47
C GLU A 70 0.68 16.47 -1.33
N VAL A 71 -0.42 16.65 -0.61
CA VAL A 71 -1.56 15.73 -0.58
C VAL A 71 -2.76 16.44 -1.22
N ALA A 72 -3.05 16.10 -2.47
CA ALA A 72 -4.25 16.54 -3.16
C ALA A 72 -5.44 15.60 -2.85
N VAL A 73 -6.64 16.01 -3.22
CA VAL A 73 -7.90 15.40 -2.81
C VAL A 73 -8.66 14.93 -4.05
N ASP A 74 -9.00 13.64 -4.12
CA ASP A 74 -9.98 13.12 -5.09
C ASP A 74 -11.40 13.48 -4.64
N ASP A 75 -12.38 13.42 -5.53
CA ASP A 75 -13.78 13.66 -5.13
C ASP A 75 -14.32 12.52 -4.21
N LEU A 76 -15.53 12.72 -3.68
CA LEU A 76 -16.17 11.77 -2.77
C LEU A 76 -16.40 10.41 -3.41
N ASP A 77 -16.76 10.42 -4.70
CA ASP A 77 -16.94 9.20 -5.45
C ASP A 77 -15.58 8.60 -5.82
N GLY A 78 -14.51 9.38 -5.81
CA GLY A 78 -13.21 9.02 -6.31
C GLY A 78 -13.18 8.80 -7.83
N THR A 79 -13.73 9.76 -8.57
CA THR A 79 -13.75 9.73 -10.04
C THR A 79 -12.36 9.62 -10.63
N LEU A 80 -11.39 10.37 -10.08
CA LEU A 80 -10.03 10.37 -10.61
C LEU A 80 -9.34 9.02 -10.43
N HIS A 81 -9.34 8.46 -9.21
CA HIS A 81 -8.63 7.19 -8.99
C HIS A 81 -9.22 6.06 -9.84
N ARG A 82 -10.55 6.00 -9.96
CA ARG A 82 -11.20 4.98 -10.81
C ARG A 82 -10.84 5.11 -12.28
N ALA A 83 -10.68 6.31 -12.80
CA ALA A 83 -10.25 6.54 -14.18
C ALA A 83 -8.82 6.02 -14.44
N PHE A 84 -7.95 6.05 -13.43
CA PHE A 84 -6.58 5.55 -13.54
C PHE A 84 -6.44 4.05 -13.26
N SER A 85 -7.02 3.58 -12.16
CA SER A 85 -6.98 2.19 -11.69
C SER A 85 -7.90 1.98 -10.48
N PRO A 86 -8.67 0.87 -10.41
CA PRO A 86 -9.47 0.56 -9.23
C PRO A 86 -8.63 0.20 -7.98
N LYS A 87 -7.30 0.11 -8.10
CA LYS A 87 -6.42 -0.26 -6.97
C LYS A 87 -6.06 0.97 -6.13
N PRO A 88 -6.19 0.91 -4.78
CA PRO A 88 -6.13 2.10 -3.93
C PRO A 88 -4.74 2.74 -3.76
N ASN A 89 -3.65 2.10 -4.22
CA ASN A 89 -2.30 2.63 -4.04
C ASN A 89 -1.40 2.53 -5.28
N SER A 90 -1.95 2.72 -6.49
CA SER A 90 -1.13 2.78 -7.70
C SER A 90 -0.27 4.06 -7.77
N ALA A 91 0.88 3.97 -8.43
CA ALA A 91 1.78 5.10 -8.67
C ALA A 91 1.99 5.34 -10.16
N TYR A 92 2.09 6.61 -10.53
CA TYR A 92 2.27 7.08 -11.91
C TYR A 92 3.34 8.16 -11.97
N LEU A 93 4.26 8.00 -12.91
CA LEU A 93 5.21 9.03 -13.33
C LEU A 93 4.67 9.62 -14.62
N ILE A 94 4.41 10.92 -14.60
CA ILE A 94 3.74 11.66 -15.67
C ILE A 94 4.68 12.81 -16.06
N ASP A 95 4.86 13.01 -17.36
CA ASP A 95 5.64 14.14 -17.87
C ASP A 95 4.82 15.44 -17.89
N PRO A 96 5.43 16.61 -18.13
CA PRO A 96 4.71 17.87 -18.19
C PRO A 96 3.63 17.96 -19.29
N ASN A 97 3.68 17.10 -20.31
CA ASN A 97 2.69 17.04 -21.38
C ASN A 97 1.48 16.13 -21.02
N GLY A 98 1.48 15.52 -19.83
CA GLY A 98 0.43 14.61 -19.39
C GLY A 98 0.62 13.15 -19.81
N THR A 99 1.79 12.80 -20.38
CA THR A 99 2.10 11.43 -20.80
C THR A 99 2.54 10.58 -19.61
N ILE A 100 1.90 9.42 -19.42
CA ILE A 100 2.32 8.44 -18.40
C ILE A 100 3.60 7.72 -18.87
N LEU A 101 4.74 8.10 -18.30
CA LEU A 101 6.04 7.47 -18.59
C LEU A 101 6.21 6.13 -17.87
N PHE A 102 5.63 6.00 -16.68
CA PHE A 102 5.68 4.77 -15.88
C PHE A 102 4.45 4.62 -14.99
N ARG A 103 3.98 3.37 -14.83
CA ARG A 103 2.93 3.00 -13.86
C ARG A 103 3.33 1.82 -12.98
N ALA A 104 3.03 1.84 -11.71
CA ALA A 104 3.16 0.70 -10.80
C ALA A 104 1.80 0.29 -10.22
N HIS A 105 1.56 -1.02 -10.13
CA HIS A 105 0.39 -1.57 -9.44
C HIS A 105 0.25 -1.03 -8.02
N TRP A 106 1.39 -0.95 -7.31
CA TRP A 106 1.47 -0.45 -5.95
C TRP A 106 2.70 0.41 -5.73
N ALA A 107 2.53 1.52 -5.02
CA ALA A 107 3.58 2.51 -4.79
C ALA A 107 4.67 2.00 -3.83
N ASN A 108 4.40 0.93 -3.09
CA ASN A 108 5.39 0.25 -2.25
C ASN A 108 6.39 -0.64 -3.06
N ASP A 109 6.26 -0.73 -4.40
CA ASP A 109 7.26 -1.39 -5.26
C ASP A 109 8.44 -0.46 -5.62
N ARG A 110 9.28 -0.18 -4.62
CA ARG A 110 10.45 0.69 -4.79
C ARG A 110 11.40 0.20 -5.88
N ARG A 111 11.56 -1.12 -6.03
CA ARG A 111 12.50 -1.72 -6.99
C ARG A 111 12.19 -1.37 -8.44
N SER A 112 10.93 -1.11 -8.75
CA SER A 112 10.53 -0.67 -10.09
C SER A 112 10.37 0.84 -10.18
N LEU A 113 9.93 1.50 -9.10
CA LEU A 113 9.69 2.94 -9.08
C LEU A 113 10.98 3.76 -9.12
N GLU A 114 12.01 3.37 -8.35
CA GLU A 114 13.26 4.13 -8.24
C GLU A 114 14.03 4.22 -9.57
N PRO A 115 14.20 3.13 -10.37
CA PRO A 115 14.80 3.25 -11.70
C PRO A 115 14.03 4.15 -12.67
N ALA A 116 12.70 4.20 -12.57
CA ALA A 116 11.89 5.10 -13.41
C ALA A 116 12.10 6.56 -13.01
N LEU A 117 12.21 6.85 -11.71
CA LEU A 117 12.54 8.19 -11.20
C LEU A 117 13.95 8.61 -11.59
N ILE A 118 14.94 7.70 -11.53
CA ILE A 118 16.32 7.97 -11.99
C ILE A 118 16.30 8.40 -13.45
N ALA A 119 15.68 7.59 -14.32
CA ALA A 119 15.62 7.89 -15.74
C ALA A 119 14.99 9.28 -16.01
N ALA A 120 13.84 9.56 -15.41
CA ALA A 120 13.17 10.85 -15.61
C ALA A 120 13.97 12.03 -15.03
N ALA A 121 14.63 11.85 -13.89
CA ALA A 121 15.46 12.89 -13.29
C ALA A 121 16.75 13.20 -14.08
N GLU A 122 17.08 12.37 -15.06
CA GLU A 122 18.17 12.55 -16.04
C GLU A 122 17.63 12.95 -17.43
N GLY A 123 16.33 13.23 -17.57
CA GLY A 123 15.70 13.55 -18.86
C GLY A 123 15.57 12.36 -19.82
N ARG A 124 15.64 11.13 -19.30
CA ARG A 124 15.56 9.88 -20.09
C ARG A 124 14.23 9.17 -19.90
N MET A 125 13.83 8.41 -20.92
CA MET A 125 12.70 7.50 -20.82
C MET A 125 13.00 6.30 -19.89
N PRO A 126 12.08 5.92 -18.98
CA PRO A 126 12.21 4.69 -18.21
C PRO A 126 12.31 3.47 -19.12
N LYS A 127 13.28 2.58 -18.86
CA LYS A 127 13.46 1.32 -19.62
C LYS A 127 12.23 0.41 -19.61
N ARG A 128 11.43 0.49 -18.54
CA ARG A 128 10.14 -0.20 -18.41
C ARG A 128 9.08 0.85 -18.16
N GLY A 129 7.98 0.80 -18.90
CA GLY A 129 6.83 1.69 -18.68
C GLY A 129 5.83 1.19 -17.62
N ARG A 130 6.01 -0.02 -17.07
CA ARG A 130 5.10 -0.54 -16.03
C ARG A 130 5.72 -1.54 -15.07
N SER A 131 5.22 -1.57 -13.83
CA SER A 131 5.37 -2.67 -12.88
C SER A 131 4.04 -3.39 -12.62
N ARG A 132 4.12 -4.72 -12.59
CA ARG A 132 3.04 -5.66 -12.21
C ARG A 132 3.41 -6.50 -10.99
N ALA A 133 4.38 -6.05 -10.19
CA ALA A 133 4.80 -6.78 -9.00
C ALA A 133 3.63 -6.85 -7.99
N MET A 134 3.30 -8.07 -7.55
CA MET A 134 2.21 -8.31 -6.59
C MET A 134 2.74 -8.90 -5.29
N VAL A 135 3.47 -10.02 -5.36
CA VAL A 135 3.88 -10.79 -4.18
C VAL A 135 4.68 -9.95 -3.19
N ARG A 136 5.77 -9.32 -3.62
CA ARG A 136 6.64 -8.54 -2.73
C ARG A 136 5.92 -7.35 -2.06
N PRO A 137 5.29 -6.44 -2.83
CA PRO A 137 4.38 -5.43 -2.30
C PRO A 137 3.38 -5.93 -1.26
N LEU A 138 2.71 -7.05 -1.56
CA LEU A 138 1.70 -7.63 -0.67
C LEU A 138 2.32 -8.11 0.63
N MET A 139 3.40 -8.89 0.56
CA MET A 139 4.10 -9.41 1.74
C MET A 139 4.63 -8.27 2.62
N LYS A 140 5.07 -7.16 2.03
CA LYS A 140 5.44 -5.95 2.77
C LYS A 140 4.24 -5.40 3.54
N ALA A 141 3.11 -5.18 2.86
CA ALA A 141 1.90 -4.62 3.44
C ALA A 141 1.24 -5.48 4.51
N VAL A 142 1.39 -6.81 4.45
CA VAL A 142 0.90 -7.73 5.50
C VAL A 142 1.41 -7.35 6.89
N GLY A 143 2.66 -6.89 7.00
CA GLY A 143 3.22 -6.47 8.30
C GLY A 143 2.58 -5.20 8.87
N HIS A 144 1.99 -4.36 8.01
CA HIS A 144 1.34 -3.09 8.36
C HIS A 144 -0.17 -3.25 8.60
N LEU A 145 -0.79 -4.29 8.03
CA LEU A 145 -2.23 -4.53 8.13
C LEU A 145 -2.78 -4.55 9.57
N PRO A 146 -2.09 -5.13 10.59
CA PRO A 146 -2.62 -5.10 11.96
C PRO A 146 -2.80 -3.69 12.53
N ALA A 147 -1.89 -2.75 12.24
CA ALA A 147 -2.00 -1.37 12.70
C ALA A 147 -3.15 -0.65 11.98
N VAL A 148 -3.23 -0.80 10.66
CA VAL A 148 -4.32 -0.24 9.85
C VAL A 148 -5.70 -0.71 10.32
N VAL A 149 -5.85 -2.00 10.62
CA VAL A 149 -7.11 -2.55 11.16
C VAL A 149 -7.40 -2.02 12.56
N HIS A 150 -6.37 -1.87 13.39
CA HIS A 150 -6.52 -1.31 14.72
C HIS A 150 -7.03 0.14 14.66
N ASP A 151 -6.42 0.97 13.81
CA ASP A 151 -6.78 2.38 13.62
C ASP A 151 -8.18 2.54 13.00
N ALA A 152 -8.55 1.67 12.04
CA ALA A 152 -9.86 1.73 11.37
C ALA A 152 -11.00 1.21 12.26
N GLY A 153 -10.71 0.27 13.16
CA GLY A 153 -11.64 -0.30 14.13
C GLY A 153 -12.03 -1.77 13.88
N PRO A 154 -12.68 -2.43 14.86
CA PRO A 154 -13.05 -3.84 14.80
C PRO A 154 -13.86 -4.28 13.56
N LYS A 155 -14.70 -3.41 13.00
CA LYS A 155 -15.47 -3.71 11.78
C LYS A 155 -14.54 -3.95 10.60
N ALA A 156 -13.51 -3.10 10.41
CA ALA A 156 -12.54 -3.29 9.35
C ALA A 156 -11.82 -4.64 9.48
N GLY A 157 -11.52 -5.06 10.72
CA GLY A 157 -10.97 -6.38 10.98
C GLY A 157 -11.88 -7.52 10.54
N ARG A 158 -13.17 -7.48 10.92
CA ARG A 158 -14.16 -8.48 10.50
C ARG A 158 -14.30 -8.55 8.98
N ASP A 159 -14.29 -7.41 8.31
CA ASP A 159 -14.43 -7.34 6.86
C ASP A 159 -13.20 -7.93 6.16
N VAL A 160 -11.99 -7.69 6.68
CA VAL A 160 -10.76 -8.35 6.19
C VAL A 160 -10.83 -9.86 6.37
N TRP A 161 -11.30 -10.36 7.53
CA TRP A 161 -11.49 -11.80 7.76
C TRP A 161 -12.47 -12.45 6.78
N ARG A 162 -13.57 -11.75 6.45
CA ARG A 162 -14.59 -12.24 5.51
C ARG A 162 -14.14 -12.20 4.06
N ALA A 163 -13.51 -11.10 3.64
CA ALA A 163 -13.18 -10.85 2.24
C ALA A 163 -11.82 -11.41 1.83
N ALA A 164 -10.88 -11.57 2.77
CA ALA A 164 -9.50 -11.92 2.48
C ALA A 164 -8.89 -12.80 3.58
N LEU A 165 -9.54 -13.94 3.86
CA LEU A 165 -9.11 -14.90 4.89
C LEU A 165 -7.60 -15.22 4.86
N PRO A 166 -6.96 -15.52 3.70
CA PRO A 166 -5.52 -15.78 3.68
C PRO A 166 -4.68 -14.60 4.19
N LEU A 167 -5.07 -13.36 3.85
CA LEU A 167 -4.38 -12.16 4.34
C LEU A 167 -4.64 -11.91 5.82
N ALA A 168 -5.85 -12.20 6.30
CA ALA A 168 -6.19 -12.07 7.72
C ALA A 168 -5.33 -13.02 8.58
N VAL A 169 -5.17 -14.27 8.14
CA VAL A 169 -4.29 -15.27 8.79
C VAL A 169 -2.85 -14.79 8.80
N LEU A 170 -2.31 -14.37 7.65
CA LEU A 170 -0.93 -13.87 7.56
C LEU A 170 -0.71 -12.63 8.44
N ALA A 171 -1.65 -11.69 8.46
CA ALA A 171 -1.58 -10.50 9.32
C ALA A 171 -1.59 -10.89 10.80
N ARG A 172 -2.42 -11.88 11.20
CA ARG A 172 -2.45 -12.38 12.58
C ARG A 172 -1.12 -13.03 12.99
N LEU A 173 -0.54 -13.84 12.12
CA LEU A 173 0.76 -14.50 12.34
C LEU A 173 1.91 -13.49 12.34
N SER A 174 1.84 -12.42 11.53
CA SER A 174 2.88 -11.38 11.47
C SER A 174 3.16 -10.72 12.83
N ARG A 175 2.16 -10.71 13.73
CA ARG A 175 2.25 -10.17 15.10
C ARG A 175 3.19 -10.96 16.02
N LEU A 176 3.57 -12.18 15.65
CA LEU A 176 4.54 -13.00 16.38
C LEU A 176 5.98 -12.52 16.14
N PHE A 177 6.23 -11.84 15.01
CA PHE A 177 7.56 -11.46 14.57
C PHE A 177 7.89 -9.99 14.88
N ARG A 178 7.55 -9.51 16.08
CA ARG A 178 7.72 -8.08 16.44
C ARG A 178 9.19 -7.63 16.45
N SER A 179 10.12 -8.55 16.70
CA SER A 179 11.56 -8.30 16.64
C SER A 179 12.09 -8.06 15.22
N LEU A 180 11.34 -8.46 14.18
CA LEU A 180 11.72 -8.22 12.79
C LEU A 180 11.23 -6.84 12.32
N PRO A 181 11.94 -6.22 11.35
CA PRO A 181 11.45 -5.05 10.63
C PRO A 181 10.04 -5.29 10.08
N ILE A 182 9.15 -4.30 10.22
CA ILE A 182 7.73 -4.45 9.86
C ILE A 182 7.51 -4.96 8.43
N ASP A 183 8.36 -4.52 7.50
CA ASP A 183 8.33 -4.88 6.08
C ASP A 183 8.68 -6.34 5.77
N THR A 184 9.32 -7.05 6.70
CA THR A 184 9.69 -8.48 6.53
C THR A 184 8.77 -9.43 7.29
N ARG A 185 7.92 -8.91 8.20
CA ARG A 185 7.03 -9.73 9.04
C ARG A 185 6.03 -10.57 8.23
N GLY A 186 5.59 -10.07 7.07
CA GLY A 186 4.73 -10.86 6.20
C GLY A 186 5.45 -12.11 5.68
N TRP A 187 6.72 -12.00 5.25
CA TRP A 187 7.49 -13.15 4.79
C TRP A 187 7.68 -14.20 5.90
N ALA A 188 8.00 -13.75 7.12
CA ALA A 188 8.11 -14.64 8.27
C ALA A 188 6.78 -15.35 8.58
N ALA A 189 5.65 -14.64 8.51
CA ALA A 189 4.32 -15.22 8.66
C ALA A 189 4.01 -16.27 7.59
N ALA A 190 4.35 -16.02 6.32
CA ALA A 190 4.15 -16.98 5.24
C ALA A 190 5.04 -18.22 5.40
N ALA A 191 6.30 -18.04 5.81
CA ALA A 191 7.21 -19.15 6.08
C ALA A 191 6.68 -20.05 7.21
N LEU A 192 6.22 -19.46 8.31
CA LEU A 192 5.60 -20.20 9.40
C LEU A 192 4.34 -20.96 8.95
N LEU A 193 3.45 -20.31 8.18
CA LEU A 193 2.26 -20.96 7.66
C LEU A 193 2.61 -22.13 6.73
N GLY A 194 3.64 -21.98 5.89
CA GLY A 194 4.15 -23.04 5.03
C GLY A 194 4.68 -24.24 5.84
N LEU A 195 5.50 -23.98 6.87
CA LEU A 195 6.01 -25.02 7.77
C LEU A 195 4.88 -25.78 8.48
N LEU A 196 3.89 -25.07 9.03
CA LEU A 196 2.74 -25.68 9.69
C LEU A 196 1.93 -26.55 8.72
N SER A 197 1.77 -26.10 7.47
CA SER A 197 1.06 -26.86 6.44
C SER A 197 1.78 -28.16 6.09
N VAL A 198 3.11 -28.14 6.00
CA VAL A 198 3.93 -29.34 5.77
C VAL A 198 3.80 -30.33 6.93
N VAL A 199 3.85 -29.85 8.18
CA VAL A 199 3.69 -30.71 9.37
C VAL A 199 2.32 -31.40 9.37
N VAL A 200 1.25 -30.67 9.06
CA VAL A 200 -0.11 -31.25 8.99
C VAL A 200 -0.22 -32.31 7.90
N VAL A 201 0.35 -32.07 6.72
CA VAL A 201 0.36 -33.04 5.62
C VAL A 201 1.13 -34.30 6.02
N LEU A 202 2.32 -34.16 6.59
CA LEU A 202 3.13 -35.29 7.06
C LEU A 202 2.41 -36.11 8.12
N ALA A 203 1.82 -35.45 9.13
CA ALA A 203 1.06 -36.12 10.18
C ALA A 203 -0.17 -36.87 9.62
N SER A 204 -0.82 -36.32 8.59
CA SER A 204 -1.96 -36.96 7.93
C SER A 204 -1.55 -38.18 7.11
N VAL A 205 -0.39 -38.14 6.45
CA VAL A 205 0.16 -39.30 5.72
C VAL A 205 0.53 -40.42 6.68
N THR A 206 1.20 -40.10 7.80
CA THR A 206 1.59 -41.12 8.80
C THR A 206 0.42 -41.71 9.57
N ALA A 207 -0.73 -41.02 9.63
CA ALA A 207 -1.93 -41.53 10.31
C ALA A 207 -2.75 -42.50 9.44
N VAL A 208 -2.45 -42.59 8.14
CA VAL A 208 -3.16 -43.44 7.16
C VAL A 208 -2.35 -44.68 6.77
N THR A 209 -1.07 -44.73 7.16
CA THR A 209 -0.15 -45.88 7.03
C THR A 209 -0.11 -46.70 8.31
#